data_AF-A0A257MU19-F1
#
_entry.id   AF-A0A257MU19-F1
#
_cell.length_a   1.000
_cell.length_b   1.000
_cell.length_c   1.000
_cell.angle_alpha   90.00
_cell.angle_beta   90.00
_cell.angle_gamma   90.00
#
_symmetry.space_group_name_H-M   'P 1'
#
loop_
_entity.id
_entity.type
_entity.pdbx_description
1 polymer ?
#
loop_
_entity_poly.entity_id
_entity_poly.type
_entity_poly.pdbx_seq_one_letter_code
_entity_poly.pdbx_strand_id
1 'polypeptide(L)'
;MLQIQPQPSTHALAQQFTLIGTVDIEAIASLETLYILPANCAAELDFALVQRVNSMGLAQLLKLFEHWQKQDISINVTNVNRMIGVLFKMTGLTRFLNDEQKSAPALIIPNAQTSNAASIAPIHSAASNDGKLKLWVEAQNSYQMNGWYFFNTYLQRQLGREVHLELVHGAMGEQRSKIEQMDIVFTNPFDATRLLMENQFSPLLHPLNQTDEVTLLVRADDPRQKISDFHGGKVITATPDNFVYLLGRFLLEEEANTTQLDYTFSGHDIKALQMLIKGQADILFMASETYQGLSSLTRNMLRKIDHSETGFAFHLFCAAPHCAEVGKAITEVLLNMGQDSQGRQVLADLGLEGWSRPKQDEINMLVMLFNRYMAVNEPKNLSVAS
;
A
#
# COMPACT_ATOMS: atom_id res chain seq x y z
N MET A 1 13.50 13.92 -8.91
CA MET A 1 13.31 13.95 -10.37
C MET A 1 14.19 12.92 -11.08
N LEU A 2 13.60 12.12 -11.98
CA LEU A 2 14.28 11.09 -12.78
C LEU A 2 15.10 11.72 -13.92
N GLN A 3 16.35 11.28 -14.07
CA GLN A 3 17.16 11.53 -15.26
C GLN A 3 17.41 10.22 -16.02
N ILE A 4 17.41 10.31 -17.35
CA ILE A 4 17.66 9.16 -18.24
C ILE A 4 18.86 9.50 -19.11
N GLN A 5 19.91 8.70 -18.99
CA GLN A 5 21.14 8.87 -19.76
C GLN A 5 21.28 7.72 -20.77
N PRO A 6 21.25 8.01 -22.09
CA PRO A 6 21.56 7.01 -23.10
C PRO A 6 23.01 6.55 -22.96
N GLN A 7 23.24 5.24 -23.09
CA GLN A 7 24.56 4.62 -23.10
C GLN A 7 24.89 4.12 -24.51
N PRO A 8 26.16 4.22 -24.93
CA PRO A 8 26.59 3.68 -26.22
C PRO A 8 26.46 2.16 -26.21
N SER A 9 25.67 1.61 -27.12
CA SER A 9 25.57 0.17 -27.30
C SER A 9 26.56 -0.34 -28.35
N THR A 10 27.08 -1.53 -28.12
CA THR A 10 27.95 -2.23 -29.09
C THR A 10 27.15 -2.88 -30.24
N HIS A 11 25.82 -2.95 -30.12
CA HIS A 11 24.92 -3.53 -31.11
C HIS A 11 23.89 -2.50 -31.60
N ALA A 12 23.79 -2.30 -32.92
CA ALA A 12 22.95 -1.26 -33.54
C ALA A 12 21.44 -1.35 -33.19
N LEU A 13 20.97 -2.50 -32.71
CA LEU A 13 19.58 -2.73 -32.31
C LEU A 13 19.35 -2.69 -30.80
N ALA A 14 20.39 -2.53 -29.97
CA ALA A 14 20.26 -2.40 -28.53
C ALA A 14 20.36 -0.93 -28.13
N GLN A 15 19.40 -0.41 -27.37
CA GLN A 15 19.40 0.93 -26.80
C GLN A 15 19.51 0.78 -25.28
N GLN A 16 20.58 1.29 -24.69
CA GLN A 16 20.84 1.17 -23.26
C GLN A 16 20.60 2.50 -22.58
N PHE A 17 19.92 2.50 -21.43
CA PHE A 17 19.60 3.69 -20.67
C PHE A 17 19.90 3.50 -19.19
N THR A 18 20.71 4.40 -18.63
CA THR A 18 20.89 4.50 -17.18
C THR A 18 19.81 5.40 -16.60
N LEU A 19 19.02 4.87 -15.67
CA LEU A 19 18.02 5.63 -14.94
C LEU A 19 18.62 6.10 -13.61
N ILE A 20 18.48 7.40 -13.31
CA ILE A 20 19.11 8.04 -12.17
C ILE A 20 18.06 8.82 -11.37
N GLY A 21 17.93 8.50 -10.08
CA GLY A 21 17.03 9.21 -9.15
C GLY A 21 15.76 8.43 -8.81
N THR A 22 14.63 9.13 -8.72
CA THR A 22 13.34 8.56 -8.27
C THR A 22 12.38 8.42 -9.45
N VAL A 23 11.76 7.25 -9.59
CA VAL A 23 10.66 7.02 -10.55
C VAL A 23 9.33 7.18 -9.81
N ASP A 24 8.70 8.33 -10.00
CA ASP A 24 7.42 8.71 -9.41
C ASP A 24 6.57 9.53 -10.41
N ILE A 25 5.65 10.35 -9.94
CA ILE A 25 4.83 11.20 -10.80
C ILE A 25 5.63 12.27 -11.56
N GLU A 26 6.76 12.72 -11.02
CA GLU A 26 7.61 13.71 -11.69
C GLU A 26 8.44 13.10 -12.82
N ALA A 27 8.55 11.77 -12.85
CA ALA A 27 9.31 11.04 -13.85
C ALA A 27 8.62 10.97 -15.22
N ILE A 28 7.35 11.39 -15.34
CA ILE A 28 6.55 11.27 -16.57
C ILE A 28 7.26 11.90 -17.76
N ALA A 29 7.69 13.16 -17.65
CA ALA A 29 8.33 13.87 -18.75
C ALA A 29 9.64 13.20 -19.20
N SER A 30 10.40 12.62 -18.27
CA SER A 30 11.62 11.87 -18.58
C SER A 30 11.30 10.54 -19.25
N LEU A 31 10.30 9.80 -18.77
CA LEU A 31 9.89 8.52 -19.37
C LEU A 31 9.25 8.69 -20.75
N GLU A 32 8.59 9.82 -21.01
CA GLU A 32 8.02 10.14 -22.33
C GLU A 32 9.09 10.15 -23.44
N THR A 33 10.34 10.51 -23.12
CA THR A 33 11.43 10.48 -24.12
C THR A 33 11.77 9.07 -24.60
N LEU A 34 11.28 8.03 -23.91
CA LEU A 34 11.48 6.63 -24.26
C LEU A 34 10.36 6.06 -25.16
N TYR A 35 9.27 6.80 -25.38
CA TYR A 35 8.17 6.34 -26.25
C TYR A 35 8.49 6.38 -27.75
N ILE A 36 9.57 7.07 -28.14
CA ILE A 36 9.99 7.27 -29.54
C ILE A 36 10.97 6.21 -30.04
N LEU A 37 11.25 5.16 -29.26
CA LEU A 37 12.15 4.09 -29.70
C LEU A 37 11.60 3.40 -30.96
N PRO A 38 12.48 3.01 -31.90
CA PRO A 38 12.06 2.32 -33.12
C PRO A 38 11.53 0.92 -32.79
N ALA A 39 10.51 0.49 -33.52
CA ALA A 39 9.98 -0.87 -33.42
C ALA A 39 11.06 -1.93 -33.72
N ASN A 40 10.91 -3.13 -33.14
CA ASN A 40 11.84 -4.26 -33.29
C ASN A 40 13.28 -4.02 -32.78
N CYS A 41 13.47 -3.06 -31.86
CA CYS A 41 14.74 -2.90 -31.16
C CYS A 41 14.76 -3.66 -29.82
N ALA A 42 15.90 -3.62 -29.14
CA ALA A 42 16.05 -4.05 -27.76
C ALA A 42 16.32 -2.82 -26.89
N ALA A 43 15.58 -2.69 -25.79
CA ALA A 43 15.76 -1.64 -24.80
C ALA A 43 16.27 -2.25 -23.49
N GLU A 44 17.38 -1.74 -22.99
CA GLU A 44 17.93 -2.09 -21.69
C GLU A 44 17.86 -0.90 -20.75
N LEU A 45 17.23 -1.10 -19.60
CA LEU A 45 17.14 -0.09 -18.54
C LEU A 45 17.98 -0.53 -17.34
N ASP A 46 19.04 0.23 -17.07
CA ASP A 46 19.91 0.05 -15.91
C ASP A 46 19.38 0.86 -14.72
N PHE A 47 19.00 0.14 -13.65
CA PHE A 47 18.42 0.68 -12.43
C PHE A 47 19.46 0.88 -11.31
N ALA A 48 20.76 0.72 -11.57
CA ALA A 48 21.81 0.82 -10.55
C ALA A 48 21.79 2.14 -9.75
N LEU A 49 21.36 3.23 -10.39
CA LEU A 49 21.27 4.57 -9.80
C LEU A 49 19.83 5.01 -9.52
N VAL A 50 18.86 4.09 -9.62
CA VAL A 50 17.49 4.33 -9.21
C VAL A 50 17.39 4.17 -7.70
N GLN A 51 17.08 5.27 -7.03
CA GLN A 51 16.97 5.35 -5.58
C GLN A 51 15.66 4.73 -5.11
N ARG A 52 14.56 5.04 -5.80
CA ARG A 52 13.20 4.64 -5.40
C ARG A 52 12.27 4.56 -6.61
N VAL A 53 11.33 3.61 -6.57
CA VAL A 53 10.17 3.55 -7.44
C VAL A 53 8.95 3.44 -6.53
N ASN A 54 7.98 4.36 -6.67
CA ASN A 54 6.70 4.24 -5.95
C ASN A 54 5.60 3.70 -6.87
N SER A 55 4.40 3.49 -6.33
CA SER A 55 3.23 3.05 -7.09
C SER A 55 2.96 3.88 -8.36
N MET A 56 3.11 5.20 -8.28
CA MET A 56 2.86 6.09 -9.40
C MET A 56 3.89 5.93 -10.52
N GLY A 57 5.17 5.81 -10.16
CA GLY A 57 6.25 5.54 -11.12
C GLY A 57 6.15 4.14 -11.71
N LEU A 58 5.77 3.15 -10.91
CA LEU A 58 5.54 1.78 -11.36
C LEU A 58 4.44 1.70 -12.42
N ALA A 59 3.34 2.43 -12.23
CA ALA A 59 2.28 2.55 -13.22
C ALA A 59 2.76 3.19 -14.54
N GLN A 60 3.73 4.12 -14.49
CA GLN A 60 4.32 4.70 -15.71
C GLN A 60 5.25 3.70 -16.41
N LEU A 61 6.05 2.95 -15.66
CA LEU A 61 6.89 1.88 -16.22
C LEU A 61 6.03 0.80 -16.89
N LEU A 62 4.93 0.39 -16.25
CA LEU A 62 3.96 -0.55 -16.84
C LEU A 62 3.43 -0.06 -18.18
N LYS A 63 2.96 1.19 -18.25
CA LYS A 63 2.48 1.80 -19.51
C LYS A 63 3.56 1.88 -20.59
N LEU A 64 4.78 2.23 -20.22
CA LEU A 64 5.91 2.29 -21.14
C LEU A 64 6.22 0.89 -21.68
N PHE A 65 6.27 -0.12 -20.82
CA PHE A 65 6.58 -1.48 -21.22
C PHE A 65 5.46 -2.10 -22.07
N GLU A 66 4.20 -1.85 -21.76
CA GLU A 66 3.08 -2.26 -22.62
C GLU A 66 3.16 -1.61 -24.01
N HIS A 67 3.53 -0.33 -24.07
CA HIS A 67 3.74 0.37 -25.35
C HIS A 67 4.88 -0.26 -26.15
N TRP A 68 6.02 -0.52 -25.51
CA TRP A 68 7.17 -1.19 -26.13
C TRP A 68 6.86 -2.60 -26.62
N GLN A 69 6.11 -3.39 -25.84
CA GLN A 69 5.67 -4.72 -26.25
C GLN A 69 4.79 -4.67 -27.50
N LYS A 70 3.91 -3.66 -27.66
CA LYS A 70 3.09 -3.48 -28.87
C LYS A 70 3.91 -3.11 -30.11
N GLN A 71 5.16 -2.66 -29.92
CA GLN A 71 6.09 -2.32 -30.99
C GLN A 71 7.17 -3.38 -31.20
N ASP A 72 6.99 -4.57 -30.62
CA ASP A 72 7.95 -5.68 -30.66
C ASP A 72 9.34 -5.28 -30.15
N ILE A 73 9.41 -4.34 -29.20
CA ILE A 73 10.65 -3.96 -28.53
C ILE A 73 10.91 -4.95 -27.39
N SER A 74 12.09 -5.59 -27.39
CA SER A 74 12.49 -6.44 -26.28
C SER A 74 12.94 -5.58 -25.09
N ILE A 75 12.55 -5.97 -23.88
CA ILE A 75 12.76 -5.17 -22.67
C ILE A 75 13.62 -5.97 -21.72
N ASN A 76 14.75 -5.37 -21.31
CA ASN A 76 15.61 -5.91 -20.27
C ASN A 76 15.83 -4.86 -19.19
N VAL A 77 15.65 -5.24 -17.93
CA VAL A 77 15.88 -4.39 -16.78
C VAL A 77 16.98 -5.02 -15.92
N THR A 78 18.01 -4.25 -15.61
CA THR A 78 19.20 -4.69 -14.90
C THR A 78 19.43 -3.86 -13.64
N ASN A 79 20.20 -4.42 -12.69
CA ASN A 79 20.65 -3.73 -11.47
C ASN A 79 19.53 -3.12 -10.62
N VAL A 80 18.35 -3.75 -10.58
CA VAL A 80 17.29 -3.33 -9.67
C VAL A 80 17.76 -3.48 -8.22
N ASN A 81 17.50 -2.46 -7.40
CA ASN A 81 17.64 -2.61 -5.98
C ASN A 81 16.55 -3.56 -5.43
N ARG A 82 16.73 -3.99 -4.19
CA ARG A 82 15.84 -4.96 -3.55
C ARG A 82 14.36 -4.52 -3.57
N MET A 83 14.05 -3.30 -3.11
CA MET A 83 12.67 -2.81 -3.04
C MET A 83 12.00 -2.77 -4.43
N ILE A 84 12.76 -2.41 -5.46
CA ILE A 84 12.26 -2.38 -6.84
C ILE A 84 12.01 -3.81 -7.35
N GLY A 85 12.93 -4.75 -7.07
CA GLY A 85 12.72 -6.16 -7.39
C GLY A 85 11.47 -6.72 -6.73
N VAL A 86 11.22 -6.35 -5.48
CA VAL A 86 10.02 -6.68 -4.71
C VAL A 86 8.76 -6.12 -5.40
N LEU A 87 8.74 -4.83 -5.74
CA LEU A 87 7.63 -4.22 -6.48
C LEU A 87 7.39 -4.86 -7.85
N PHE A 88 8.44 -5.24 -8.56
CA PHE A 88 8.33 -5.90 -9.86
C PHE A 88 7.70 -7.29 -9.75
N LYS A 89 7.98 -8.03 -8.67
CA LYS A 89 7.30 -9.29 -8.37
C LYS A 89 5.83 -9.09 -8.07
N MET A 90 5.47 -8.03 -7.34
CA MET A 90 4.07 -7.70 -7.05
C MET A 90 3.25 -7.42 -8.31
N THR A 91 3.86 -6.78 -9.31
CA THR A 91 3.16 -6.33 -10.52
C THR A 91 3.40 -7.22 -11.74
N GLY A 92 4.10 -8.34 -11.58
CA GLY A 92 4.41 -9.26 -12.68
C GLY A 92 5.46 -8.75 -13.68
N LEU A 93 6.15 -7.66 -13.35
CA LEU A 93 7.26 -7.10 -14.13
C LEU A 93 8.55 -7.91 -14.03
N THR A 94 8.63 -8.91 -13.15
CA THR A 94 9.80 -9.80 -13.01
C THR A 94 10.25 -10.44 -14.33
N ARG A 95 9.32 -10.65 -15.27
CA ARG A 95 9.62 -11.19 -16.61
C ARG A 95 10.58 -10.33 -17.42
N PHE A 96 10.70 -9.04 -17.10
CA PHE A 96 11.59 -8.10 -17.75
C PHE A 96 12.95 -7.97 -17.05
N LEU A 97 13.14 -8.59 -15.88
CA LEU A 97 14.45 -8.64 -15.22
C LEU A 97 15.38 -9.60 -15.98
N ASN A 98 16.67 -9.30 -15.99
CA ASN A 98 17.68 -10.18 -16.60
C ASN A 98 17.77 -11.54 -15.86
N ASP A 99 18.13 -12.61 -16.57
CA ASP A 99 18.09 -14.01 -16.09
C ASP A 99 18.91 -14.25 -14.80
N GLU A 100 20.02 -13.56 -14.60
CA GLU A 100 20.80 -13.66 -13.34
C GLU A 100 20.02 -13.14 -12.11
N GLN A 101 19.11 -12.17 -12.32
CA GLN A 101 18.26 -11.56 -11.30
C GLN A 101 16.89 -12.26 -11.13
N LYS A 102 16.59 -13.28 -11.95
CA LYS A 102 15.37 -14.11 -11.83
C LYS A 102 15.47 -15.19 -10.74
N SER A 103 16.54 -15.20 -9.95
CA SER A 103 16.86 -16.23 -8.94
C SER A 103 16.03 -16.04 -7.66
N ALA A 104 14.71 -16.14 -7.77
CA ALA A 104 13.75 -16.41 -6.69
C ALA A 104 12.57 -17.15 -7.34
N PRO A 105 11.95 -18.15 -6.68
CA PRO A 105 10.96 -19.01 -7.31
C PRO A 105 9.82 -18.16 -7.92
N ALA A 106 9.52 -18.44 -9.19
CA ALA A 106 8.46 -17.77 -9.93
C ALA A 106 7.12 -17.91 -9.19
N LEU A 107 6.45 -16.79 -8.98
CA LEU A 107 5.08 -16.75 -8.52
C LEU A 107 4.19 -17.40 -9.58
N ILE A 108 3.61 -18.56 -9.26
CA ILE A 108 2.49 -19.10 -10.01
C ILE A 108 1.32 -18.19 -9.68
N ILE A 109 1.00 -17.27 -10.58
CA ILE A 109 -0.29 -16.59 -10.60
C ILE A 109 -1.31 -17.68 -10.95
N PRO A 110 -2.21 -18.11 -10.06
CA PRO A 110 -3.34 -18.90 -10.50
C PRO A 110 -4.12 -17.99 -11.45
N ASN A 111 -4.25 -18.40 -12.71
CA ASN A 111 -5.21 -17.79 -13.62
C ASN A 111 -6.49 -17.55 -12.83
N ALA A 112 -7.00 -16.31 -12.89
CA ALA A 112 -8.34 -16.00 -12.43
C ALA A 112 -9.31 -16.90 -13.21
N GLN A 113 -9.58 -18.09 -12.66
CA GLN A 113 -10.66 -18.92 -13.10
C GLN A 113 -11.92 -18.15 -12.72
N THR A 114 -12.63 -17.71 -13.75
CA THR A 114 -14.02 -17.27 -13.67
C THR A 114 -14.82 -18.37 -13.00
N SER A 115 -14.91 -18.34 -11.67
CA SER A 115 -15.76 -19.25 -10.92
C SER A 115 -17.20 -18.78 -11.10
N ASN A 116 -17.97 -19.64 -11.75
CA ASN A 116 -19.41 -19.49 -11.92
C ASN A 116 -20.09 -19.06 -10.62
N ALA A 117 -21.01 -18.11 -10.79
CA ALA A 117 -21.90 -17.58 -9.77
C ALA A 117 -22.55 -18.71 -8.94
N ALA A 118 -22.09 -18.88 -7.71
CA ALA A 118 -22.89 -19.52 -6.68
C ALA A 118 -23.93 -18.50 -6.22
N SER A 119 -25.22 -18.83 -6.37
CA SER A 119 -26.34 -17.99 -5.92
C SER A 119 -26.26 -17.78 -4.41
N ILE A 120 -25.85 -16.57 -4.01
CA ILE A 120 -25.97 -16.10 -2.63
C ILE A 120 -27.41 -15.65 -2.44
N ALA A 121 -28.10 -16.24 -1.48
CA ALA A 121 -29.46 -15.88 -1.10
C ALA A 121 -29.54 -14.37 -0.76
N PRO A 122 -30.63 -13.69 -1.14
CA PRO A 122 -30.74 -12.24 -0.98
C PRO A 122 -30.73 -11.89 0.51
N ILE A 123 -29.67 -11.21 0.95
CA ILE A 123 -29.70 -10.48 2.21
C ILE A 123 -30.70 -9.34 1.99
N HIS A 124 -31.78 -9.38 2.76
CA HIS A 124 -32.86 -8.42 2.72
C HIS A 124 -32.34 -6.98 2.68
N SER A 125 -32.61 -6.30 1.57
CA SER A 125 -32.52 -4.86 1.43
C SER A 125 -33.56 -4.20 2.33
N ALA A 126 -33.21 -4.01 3.59
CA ALA A 126 -33.80 -2.93 4.36
C ALA A 126 -33.12 -1.64 3.90
N ALA A 127 -33.65 -1.04 2.83
CA ALA A 127 -33.45 0.37 2.57
C ALA A 127 -33.98 1.12 3.80
N SER A 128 -33.09 1.45 4.75
CA SER A 128 -33.46 2.31 5.86
C SER A 128 -33.57 3.73 5.31
N ASN A 129 -34.81 4.09 5.06
CA ASN A 129 -35.28 5.38 4.55
C ASN A 129 -35.21 6.46 5.66
N ASP A 130 -34.06 6.58 6.33
CA ASP A 130 -33.76 7.66 7.25
C ASP A 130 -32.70 8.49 6.54
N GLY A 131 -33.10 9.57 5.84
CA GLY A 131 -32.40 10.18 4.70
C GLY A 131 -30.95 10.68 4.87
N LYS A 132 -30.29 10.39 5.99
CA LYS A 132 -28.91 10.75 6.32
C LYS A 132 -27.92 9.76 5.71
N LEU A 133 -26.82 10.28 5.17
CA LEU A 133 -25.71 9.47 4.70
C LEU A 133 -24.84 9.06 5.89
N LYS A 134 -24.47 7.79 6.02
CA LYS A 134 -23.59 7.32 7.10
C LYS A 134 -22.14 7.29 6.64
N LEU A 135 -21.30 8.10 7.28
CA LEU A 135 -19.88 8.22 7.00
C LEU A 135 -19.08 7.65 8.17
N TRP A 136 -18.27 6.63 7.90
CA TRP A 136 -17.25 6.14 8.82
C TRP A 136 -15.90 6.77 8.52
N VAL A 137 -15.19 7.21 9.55
CA VAL A 137 -13.83 7.71 9.42
C VAL A 137 -12.98 7.10 10.51
N GLU A 138 -11.97 6.34 10.09
CA GLU A 138 -10.82 5.98 10.91
C GLU A 138 -9.75 7.07 10.75
N ALA A 139 -9.55 7.86 11.80
CA ALA A 139 -8.53 8.89 11.81
C ALA A 139 -7.14 8.25 11.91
N GLN A 140 -6.25 8.66 11.00
CA GLN A 140 -4.86 8.18 10.96
C GLN A 140 -4.11 8.61 12.21
N ASN A 141 -4.39 9.83 12.69
CA ASN A 141 -3.76 10.42 13.86
C ASN A 141 -4.78 11.11 14.79
N SER A 142 -4.51 11.10 16.09
CA SER A 142 -5.39 11.70 17.11
C SER A 142 -5.58 13.21 16.95
N TYR A 143 -4.60 13.94 16.40
CA TYR A 143 -4.72 15.38 16.16
C TYR A 143 -5.72 15.72 15.03
N GLN A 144 -6.03 14.77 14.13
CA GLN A 144 -6.96 14.97 13.02
C GLN A 144 -8.43 14.98 13.47
N MET A 145 -8.73 14.55 14.70
CA MET A 145 -10.10 14.37 15.19
C MET A 145 -10.99 15.59 14.99
N ASN A 146 -10.50 16.77 15.38
CA ASN A 146 -11.24 18.02 15.20
C ASN A 146 -11.42 18.37 13.73
N GLY A 147 -10.38 18.15 12.91
CA GLY A 147 -10.44 18.36 11.46
C GLY A 147 -11.54 17.53 10.79
N TRP A 148 -11.78 16.30 11.25
CA TRP A 148 -12.83 15.45 10.69
C TRP A 148 -14.26 15.93 10.98
N TYR A 149 -14.50 16.59 12.11
CA TYR A 149 -15.78 17.25 12.35
C TYR A 149 -16.00 18.47 11.45
N PHE A 150 -14.95 19.26 11.18
CA PHE A 150 -15.01 20.36 10.20
C PHE A 150 -15.19 19.84 8.78
N PHE A 151 -14.51 18.74 8.43
CA PHE A 151 -14.69 18.03 7.18
C PHE A 151 -16.14 17.60 6.99
N ASN A 152 -16.75 16.98 8.00
CA ASN A 152 -18.15 16.55 7.90
C ASN A 152 -19.11 17.74 7.72
N THR A 153 -18.84 18.86 8.39
CA THR A 153 -19.63 20.09 8.22
C THR A 153 -19.50 20.65 6.81
N TYR A 154 -18.28 20.67 6.27
CA TYR A 154 -18.01 21.09 4.90
C TYR A 154 -18.71 20.17 3.89
N LEU A 155 -18.56 18.85 4.04
CA LEU A 155 -19.15 17.86 3.15
C LEU A 155 -20.68 17.98 3.08
N GLN A 156 -21.35 18.13 4.24
CA GLN A 156 -22.80 18.31 4.29
C GLN A 156 -23.26 19.55 3.53
N ARG A 157 -22.53 20.67 3.64
CA ARG A 157 -22.84 21.90 2.91
C ARG A 157 -22.71 21.72 1.41
N GLN A 158 -21.65 21.05 0.96
CA GLN A 158 -21.40 20.81 -0.46
C GLN A 158 -22.41 19.84 -1.08
N LEU A 159 -22.84 18.83 -0.33
CA LEU A 159 -23.83 17.85 -0.80
C LEU A 159 -25.28 18.32 -0.64
N GLY A 160 -25.54 19.34 0.19
CA GLY A 160 -26.90 19.73 0.56
C GLY A 160 -27.68 18.62 1.28
N ARG A 161 -26.97 17.71 1.95
CA ARG A 161 -27.51 16.51 2.59
C ARG A 161 -26.88 16.30 3.96
N GLU A 162 -27.65 15.81 4.91
CA GLU A 162 -27.14 15.45 6.24
C GLU A 162 -26.25 14.20 6.17
N VAL A 163 -25.11 14.26 6.87
CA VAL A 163 -24.12 13.19 6.96
C VAL A 163 -23.86 12.89 8.43
N HIS A 164 -24.18 11.67 8.84
CA HIS A 164 -23.88 11.16 10.17
C HIS A 164 -22.44 10.61 10.17
N LEU A 165 -21.55 11.27 10.92
CA LEU A 165 -20.15 10.87 11.06
C LEU A 165 -19.97 9.94 12.27
N GLU A 166 -19.49 8.74 12.01
CA GLU A 166 -18.87 7.86 13.00
C GLU A 166 -17.35 7.99 12.89
N LEU A 167 -16.75 8.69 13.86
CA LEU A 167 -15.31 8.96 13.91
C LEU A 167 -14.64 8.08 14.95
N VAL A 168 -13.59 7.37 14.54
CA VAL A 168 -12.85 6.41 15.35
C VAL A 168 -11.34 6.57 15.18
N HIS A 169 -10.56 6.11 16.15
CA HIS A 169 -9.09 6.10 16.09
C HIS A 169 -8.53 5.00 16.98
N GLY A 170 -7.48 4.34 16.51
CA GLY A 170 -6.87 3.20 17.21
C GLY A 170 -7.53 1.88 16.85
N ALA A 171 -7.31 0.84 17.67
CA ALA A 171 -7.71 -0.52 17.36
C ALA A 171 -9.24 -0.71 17.25
N MET A 172 -9.69 -1.30 16.15
CA MET A 172 -11.10 -1.42 15.73
C MET A 172 -11.82 -2.72 16.15
N GLY A 173 -11.26 -3.51 17.06
CA GLY A 173 -11.66 -4.92 17.30
C GLY A 173 -13.16 -5.20 17.35
N GLU A 174 -13.94 -4.46 18.15
CA GLU A 174 -15.39 -4.67 18.31
C GLU A 174 -16.25 -3.88 17.29
N GLN A 175 -15.65 -2.94 16.58
CA GLN A 175 -16.32 -1.98 15.70
C GLN A 175 -16.37 -2.45 14.23
N ARG A 176 -15.63 -3.51 13.90
CA ARG A 176 -15.44 -4.02 12.54
C ARG A 176 -16.71 -4.49 11.83
N SER A 177 -17.68 -5.06 12.55
CA SER A 177 -18.96 -5.49 11.95
C SER A 177 -19.89 -4.33 11.60
N LYS A 178 -19.62 -3.12 12.11
CA LYS A 178 -20.41 -1.92 11.83
C LYS A 178 -19.95 -1.21 10.57
N ILE A 179 -18.66 -1.27 10.24
CA ILE A 179 -18.11 -0.58 9.07
C ILE A 179 -18.77 -1.02 7.75
N GLU A 180 -19.16 -2.29 7.65
CA GLU A 180 -19.84 -2.86 6.47
C GLU A 180 -21.26 -2.32 6.25
N GLN A 181 -21.87 -1.74 7.28
CA GLN A 181 -23.22 -1.17 7.25
C GLN A 181 -23.20 0.33 6.91
N MET A 182 -22.00 0.89 6.69
CA MET A 182 -21.79 2.31 6.40
C MET A 182 -21.94 2.58 4.91
N ASP A 183 -22.40 3.78 4.57
CA ASP A 183 -22.60 4.18 3.16
C ASP A 183 -21.27 4.56 2.50
N ILE A 184 -20.46 5.31 3.25
CA ILE A 184 -19.14 5.77 2.86
C ILE A 184 -18.19 5.49 4.01
N VAL A 185 -17.00 5.00 3.71
CA VAL A 185 -15.95 4.72 4.69
C VAL A 185 -14.67 5.41 4.28
N PHE A 186 -13.90 5.91 5.24
CA PHE A 186 -12.49 6.24 5.12
C PHE A 186 -11.75 5.40 6.16
N THR A 187 -10.94 4.45 5.72
CA THR A 187 -10.35 3.46 6.62
C THR A 187 -8.97 3.02 6.13
N ASN A 188 -8.22 2.41 7.04
CA ASN A 188 -6.89 1.87 6.78
C ASN A 188 -6.89 0.91 5.57
N PRO A 189 -5.74 0.70 4.91
CA PRO A 189 -5.66 -0.15 3.71
C PRO A 189 -6.11 -1.60 3.95
N PHE A 190 -6.00 -2.13 5.18
CA PHE A 190 -6.44 -3.49 5.51
C PHE A 190 -7.95 -3.63 5.41
N ASP A 191 -8.68 -2.81 6.16
CA ASP A 191 -10.14 -2.83 6.18
C ASP A 191 -10.72 -2.33 4.85
N ALA A 192 -10.07 -1.37 4.19
CA ALA A 192 -10.47 -0.94 2.86
C ALA A 192 -10.40 -2.12 1.87
N THR A 193 -9.27 -2.84 1.82
CA THR A 193 -9.10 -3.99 0.92
C THR A 193 -10.13 -5.09 1.21
N ARG A 194 -10.39 -5.36 2.50
CA ARG A 194 -11.42 -6.31 2.92
C ARG A 194 -12.80 -5.91 2.40
N LEU A 195 -13.21 -4.65 2.55
CA LEU A 195 -14.50 -4.15 2.07
C LEU A 195 -14.64 -4.21 0.54
N LEU A 196 -13.56 -3.93 -0.21
CA LEU A 196 -13.54 -4.09 -1.66
C LEU A 196 -13.83 -5.54 -2.06
N MET A 197 -13.24 -6.49 -1.35
CA MET A 197 -13.29 -7.91 -1.68
C MET A 197 -14.56 -8.61 -1.20
N GLU A 198 -14.94 -8.39 0.06
CA GLU A 198 -16.00 -9.13 0.75
C GLU A 198 -17.37 -8.45 0.59
N ASN A 199 -17.38 -7.11 0.52
CA ASN A 199 -18.62 -6.32 0.54
C ASN A 199 -18.86 -5.51 -0.75
N GLN A 200 -17.99 -5.68 -1.76
CA GLN A 200 -18.09 -5.02 -3.08
C GLN A 200 -18.10 -3.49 -3.00
N PHE A 201 -17.47 -2.92 -1.98
CA PHE A 201 -17.29 -1.48 -1.93
C PHE A 201 -16.48 -1.01 -3.14
N SER A 202 -16.74 0.20 -3.61
CA SER A 202 -16.00 0.83 -4.71
C SER A 202 -14.99 1.84 -4.16
N PRO A 203 -13.72 1.80 -4.59
CA PRO A 203 -12.71 2.75 -4.15
C PRO A 203 -12.98 4.12 -4.78
N LEU A 204 -12.80 5.19 -4.00
CA LEU A 204 -13.07 6.57 -4.44
C LEU A 204 -11.80 7.40 -4.50
N LEU A 205 -11.16 7.61 -3.34
CA LEU A 205 -10.09 8.59 -3.15
C LEU A 205 -9.17 8.20 -2.00
N HIS A 206 -7.89 8.52 -2.10
CA HIS A 206 -6.94 8.43 -0.99
C HIS A 206 -6.25 9.79 -0.77
N PRO A 207 -5.69 10.06 0.42
CA PRO A 207 -4.92 11.28 0.64
C PRO A 207 -3.65 11.29 -0.20
N LEU A 208 -3.23 12.48 -0.63
CA LEU A 208 -1.93 12.68 -1.26
C LEU A 208 -0.81 12.49 -0.24
N ASN A 209 0.27 11.82 -0.68
CA ASN A 209 1.52 11.68 0.08
C ASN A 209 1.37 11.04 1.48
N GLN A 210 0.34 10.23 1.70
CA GLN A 210 0.14 9.48 2.94
C GLN A 210 -0.01 7.99 2.66
N THR A 211 0.97 7.22 3.12
CA THR A 211 1.03 5.78 2.93
C THR A 211 1.63 5.13 4.16
N ASP A 212 1.02 4.04 4.58
CA ASP A 212 1.48 3.14 5.61
C ASP A 212 2.66 2.35 5.08
N GLU A 213 3.82 2.54 5.70
CA GLU A 213 5.02 1.76 5.43
C GLU A 213 5.48 1.06 6.70
N VAL A 214 6.22 -0.03 6.56
CA VAL A 214 6.78 -0.79 7.67
C VAL A 214 8.29 -0.56 7.78
N THR A 215 8.78 -0.46 9.00
CA THR A 215 10.20 -0.57 9.34
C THR A 215 10.43 -1.85 10.13
N LEU A 216 11.41 -2.65 9.71
CA LEU A 216 11.85 -3.85 10.41
C LEU A 216 13.01 -3.48 11.33
N LEU A 217 12.80 -3.70 12.62
CA LEU A 217 13.70 -3.27 13.68
C LEU A 217 14.21 -4.47 14.47
N VAL A 218 15.48 -4.42 14.84
CA VAL A 218 16.12 -5.35 15.77
C VAL A 218 16.78 -4.56 16.89
N ARG A 219 17.26 -5.23 17.94
CA ARG A 219 18.05 -4.54 18.97
C ARG A 219 19.37 -4.06 18.38
N ALA A 220 19.84 -2.90 18.82
CA ALA A 220 21.11 -2.34 18.35
C ALA A 220 22.32 -3.25 18.64
N ASP A 221 22.27 -4.01 19.74
CA ASP A 221 23.30 -4.96 20.17
C ASP A 221 23.12 -6.37 19.58
N ASP A 222 22.11 -6.60 18.73
CA ASP A 222 21.93 -7.91 18.10
C ASP A 222 23.05 -8.19 17.09
N PRO A 223 23.77 -9.34 17.22
CA PRO A 223 24.92 -9.64 16.38
C PRO A 223 24.54 -9.97 14.92
N ARG A 224 23.31 -10.41 14.65
CA ARG A 224 22.83 -10.80 13.32
C ARG A 224 22.69 -9.57 12.42
N GLN A 225 23.24 -9.60 11.21
CA GLN A 225 23.34 -8.40 10.38
C GLN A 225 22.28 -8.30 9.30
N LYS A 226 21.86 -9.43 8.74
CA LYS A 226 20.94 -9.50 7.59
C LYS A 226 19.70 -10.32 7.93
N ILE A 227 18.61 -10.13 7.18
CA ILE A 227 17.35 -10.89 7.36
C ILE A 227 17.58 -12.40 7.32
N SER A 228 18.46 -12.87 6.43
CA SER A 228 18.86 -14.27 6.34
C SER A 228 19.35 -14.87 7.64
N ASP A 229 19.92 -14.07 8.55
CA ASP A 229 20.51 -14.55 9.80
C ASP A 229 19.44 -14.91 10.87
N PHE A 230 18.16 -14.58 10.62
CA PHE A 230 17.04 -14.75 11.56
C PHE A 230 16.22 -16.02 11.31
N HIS A 231 16.87 -17.12 10.92
CA HIS A 231 16.21 -18.42 10.78
C HIS A 231 15.54 -18.86 12.09
N GLY A 232 14.25 -19.24 12.04
CA GLY A 232 13.51 -19.62 13.26
C GLY A 232 13.23 -18.45 14.21
N GLY A 233 13.45 -17.21 13.78
CA GLY A 233 13.30 -16.03 14.61
C GLY A 233 11.86 -15.72 14.99
N LYS A 234 11.70 -15.02 16.11
CA LYS A 234 10.42 -14.53 16.59
C LYS A 234 10.17 -13.09 16.13
N VAL A 235 9.16 -12.92 15.31
CA VAL A 235 8.68 -11.63 14.82
C VAL A 235 7.58 -11.13 15.75
N ILE A 236 7.62 -9.86 16.11
CA ILE A 236 6.57 -9.20 16.86
C ILE A 236 6.01 -7.99 16.13
N THR A 237 4.70 -7.79 16.22
CA THR A 237 4.00 -6.60 15.73
C THR A 237 2.84 -6.24 16.66
N ALA A 238 2.15 -5.13 16.39
CA ALA A 238 0.98 -4.73 17.16
C ALA A 238 -0.20 -5.69 16.92
N THR A 239 -0.67 -5.83 15.69
CA THR A 239 -1.89 -6.57 15.31
C THR A 239 -1.68 -7.35 13.99
N PRO A 240 -2.37 -8.48 13.78
CA PRO A 240 -2.37 -9.16 12.48
C PRO A 240 -3.21 -8.41 11.43
N ASP A 241 -4.13 -7.55 11.86
CA ASP A 241 -5.12 -6.89 11.02
C ASP A 241 -4.64 -5.52 10.50
N ASN A 242 -3.39 -5.41 10.03
CA ASN A 242 -2.88 -4.16 9.46
C ASN A 242 -1.86 -4.41 8.32
N PHE A 243 -1.68 -3.42 7.45
CA PHE A 243 -0.71 -3.53 6.35
C PHE A 243 0.74 -3.51 6.83
N VAL A 244 1.04 -2.98 8.02
CA VAL A 244 2.37 -3.08 8.65
C VAL A 244 2.79 -4.55 8.79
N TYR A 245 1.88 -5.42 9.21
CA TYR A 245 2.12 -6.86 9.29
C TYR A 245 2.29 -7.49 7.91
N LEU A 246 1.38 -7.21 6.97
CA LEU A 246 1.43 -7.79 5.62
C LEU A 246 2.70 -7.40 4.85
N LEU A 247 3.04 -6.11 4.87
CA LEU A 247 4.27 -5.60 4.25
C LEU A 247 5.51 -6.19 4.93
N GLY A 248 5.51 -6.30 6.26
CA GLY A 248 6.65 -6.86 6.98
C GLY A 248 6.90 -8.32 6.61
N ARG A 249 5.83 -9.12 6.51
CA ARG A 249 5.91 -10.51 6.04
C ARG A 249 6.47 -10.60 4.63
N PHE A 250 5.99 -9.73 3.75
CA PHE A 250 6.44 -9.66 2.38
C PHE A 250 7.93 -9.37 2.26
N LEU A 251 8.43 -8.38 3.01
CA LEU A 251 9.86 -8.07 3.02
C LEU A 251 10.71 -9.26 3.49
N LEU A 252 10.26 -10.01 4.50
CA LEU A 252 11.00 -11.16 5.03
C LEU A 252 11.03 -12.35 4.06
N GLU A 253 9.89 -12.69 3.44
CA GLU A 253 9.79 -13.82 2.50
C GLU A 253 10.65 -13.63 1.25
N GLU A 254 10.88 -12.38 0.84
CA GLU A 254 11.65 -12.07 -0.37
C GLU A 254 13.16 -12.32 -0.20
N GLU A 255 13.68 -12.29 1.04
CA GLU A 255 15.10 -12.53 1.33
C GLU A 255 15.42 -13.96 1.74
N ALA A 256 14.41 -14.70 2.17
CA ALA A 256 14.67 -15.92 2.89
C ALA A 256 13.78 -17.08 2.45
N ASN A 257 14.44 -18.22 2.20
CA ASN A 257 13.89 -19.53 2.55
C ASN A 257 13.77 -19.63 4.10
N THR A 258 13.23 -18.62 4.79
CA THR A 258 12.92 -18.68 6.23
C THR A 258 11.71 -19.57 6.38
N THR A 259 11.95 -20.88 6.30
CA THR A 259 11.05 -21.87 6.86
C THR A 259 10.88 -21.56 8.34
N GLN A 260 9.66 -21.19 8.71
CA GLN A 260 9.15 -20.96 10.07
C GLN A 260 9.75 -19.75 10.82
N LEU A 261 9.13 -18.57 10.61
CA LEU A 261 9.18 -17.47 11.56
C LEU A 261 7.95 -17.52 12.47
N ASP A 262 8.15 -17.26 13.75
CA ASP A 262 7.07 -17.24 14.73
C ASP A 262 6.54 -15.83 14.91
N TYR A 263 5.28 -15.59 14.56
CA TYR A 263 4.65 -14.27 14.66
C TYR A 263 3.89 -14.13 15.98
N THR A 264 4.18 -13.04 16.69
CA THR A 264 3.51 -12.66 17.95
C THR A 264 2.85 -11.29 17.80
N PHE A 265 1.65 -11.15 18.37
CA PHE A 265 0.88 -9.92 18.35
C PHE A 265 0.75 -9.37 19.76
N SER A 266 1.21 -8.14 19.97
CA SER A 266 1.25 -7.53 21.30
C SER A 266 0.00 -6.72 21.66
N GLY A 267 -0.80 -6.35 20.65
CA GLY A 267 -1.93 -5.43 20.69
C GLY A 267 -1.54 -3.96 20.45
N HIS A 268 -0.31 -3.55 20.78
CA HIS A 268 0.12 -2.15 20.73
C HIS A 268 1.61 -1.99 20.39
N ASP A 269 1.95 -1.03 19.53
CA ASP A 269 3.33 -0.80 19.07
C ASP A 269 4.35 -0.61 20.19
N ILE A 270 3.98 0.14 21.24
CA ILE A 270 4.88 0.39 22.38
C ILE A 270 5.16 -0.89 23.17
N LYS A 271 4.17 -1.79 23.29
CA LYS A 271 4.37 -3.08 23.94
C LYS A 271 5.24 -4.00 23.09
N ALA A 272 5.01 -4.04 21.76
CA ALA A 272 5.87 -4.76 20.83
C ALA A 272 7.34 -4.30 20.94
N LEU A 273 7.55 -2.99 20.97
CA LEU A 273 8.86 -2.36 21.14
C LEU A 273 9.54 -2.76 22.47
N GLN A 274 8.81 -2.71 23.57
CA GLN A 274 9.34 -3.13 24.88
C GLN A 274 9.74 -4.60 24.87
N MET A 275 8.96 -5.47 24.23
CA MET A 275 9.27 -6.90 24.11
C MET A 275 10.54 -7.13 23.27
N LEU A 276 10.74 -6.39 22.18
CA LEU A 276 11.98 -6.43 21.39
C LEU A 276 13.20 -6.05 22.24
N ILE A 277 13.15 -4.90 22.91
CA ILE A 277 14.24 -4.37 23.75
C ILE A 277 14.58 -5.35 24.89
N LYS A 278 13.58 -6.03 25.45
CA LYS A 278 13.75 -7.01 26.54
C LYS A 278 14.26 -8.39 26.09
N GLY A 279 14.56 -8.61 24.80
CA GLY A 279 15.01 -9.92 24.35
C GLY A 279 13.89 -10.94 24.07
N GLN A 280 12.62 -10.52 24.10
CA GLN A 280 11.47 -11.44 24.01
C GLN A 280 10.97 -11.67 22.58
N ALA A 281 11.57 -10.98 21.62
CA ALA A 281 11.39 -11.11 20.18
C ALA A 281 12.72 -10.74 19.50
N ASP A 282 12.87 -11.13 18.24
CA ASP A 282 14.06 -10.90 17.43
C ASP A 282 13.89 -9.74 16.45
N ILE A 283 12.73 -9.68 15.79
CA ILE A 283 12.38 -8.66 14.80
C ILE A 283 11.07 -8.00 15.21
N LEU A 284 11.01 -6.69 15.13
CA LEU A 284 9.79 -5.89 15.30
C LEU A 284 9.37 -5.32 13.95
N PHE A 285 8.11 -5.52 13.59
CA PHE A 285 7.44 -4.72 12.57
C PHE A 285 6.77 -3.53 13.24
N MET A 286 7.05 -2.34 12.74
CA MET A 286 6.47 -1.10 13.24
C MET A 286 6.17 -0.18 12.07
N ALA A 287 5.07 0.58 12.15
CA ALA A 287 4.82 1.63 11.17
C ALA A 287 6.01 2.60 11.11
N SER A 288 6.44 2.95 9.89
CA SER A 288 7.61 3.81 9.68
C SER A 288 7.44 5.18 10.33
N GLU A 289 6.22 5.75 10.30
CA GLU A 289 5.89 7.00 11.00
C GLU A 289 6.06 6.85 12.53
N THR A 290 5.53 5.77 13.12
CA THR A 290 5.68 5.48 14.54
C THR A 290 7.15 5.37 14.95
N TYR A 291 7.98 4.69 14.15
CA TYR A 291 9.42 4.60 14.38
C TYR A 291 10.11 5.98 14.31
N GLN A 292 9.75 6.80 13.32
CA GLN A 292 10.26 8.17 13.18
C GLN A 292 9.83 9.07 14.36
N GLY A 293 8.66 8.83 14.94
CA GLY A 293 8.17 9.53 16.13
C GLY A 293 8.85 9.13 17.45
N LEU A 294 9.62 8.03 17.48
CA LEU A 294 10.31 7.60 18.71
C LEU A 294 11.37 8.60 19.15
N SER A 295 11.62 8.66 20.47
CA SER A 295 12.72 9.47 21.01
C SER A 295 14.08 9.00 20.48
N SER A 296 15.06 9.90 20.38
CA SER A 296 16.42 9.53 19.96
C SER A 296 17.06 8.48 20.87
N LEU A 297 16.80 8.53 22.19
CA LEU A 297 17.25 7.52 23.14
C LEU A 297 16.71 6.13 22.76
N THR A 298 15.42 6.05 22.45
CA THR A 298 14.76 4.81 22.03
C THR A 298 15.31 4.32 20.70
N ARG A 299 15.46 5.20 19.70
CA ARG A 299 16.02 4.82 18.40
C ARG A 299 17.44 4.30 18.49
N ASN A 300 18.27 4.81 19.40
CA ASN A 300 19.64 4.33 19.60
C ASN A 300 19.72 2.90 20.16
N MET A 301 18.65 2.39 20.77
CA MET A 301 18.56 0.99 21.21
C MET A 301 18.14 0.04 20.08
N LEU A 302 17.84 0.57 18.90
CA LEU A 302 17.30 -0.17 17.76
C LEU A 302 18.24 -0.05 16.58
N ARG A 303 18.23 -1.07 15.73
CA ARG A 303 18.84 -1.02 14.40
C ARG A 303 17.78 -1.39 13.37
N LYS A 304 17.69 -0.58 12.32
CA LYS A 304 16.85 -0.87 11.16
C LYS A 304 17.56 -1.93 10.33
N ILE A 305 16.91 -3.09 10.13
CA ILE A 305 17.40 -4.12 9.22
C ILE A 305 16.78 -3.97 7.83
N ASP A 306 15.60 -3.36 7.75
CA ASP A 306 14.89 -3.14 6.49
C ASP A 306 13.74 -2.14 6.64
N HIS A 307 13.19 -1.67 5.52
CA HIS A 307 11.97 -0.87 5.48
C HIS A 307 11.30 -0.92 4.12
N SER A 308 9.99 -0.65 4.08
CA SER A 308 9.23 -0.53 2.85
C SER A 308 9.14 0.92 2.35
N GLU A 309 9.09 1.08 1.03
CA GLU A 309 8.78 2.33 0.33
C GLU A 309 7.94 2.01 -0.92
N THR A 310 6.74 1.51 -0.69
CA THR A 310 5.88 0.96 -1.74
C THR A 310 4.94 2.00 -2.35
N GLY A 311 4.45 2.92 -1.53
CA GLY A 311 3.58 4.02 -1.96
C GLY A 311 2.13 3.63 -2.29
N PHE A 312 1.67 2.40 -2.00
CA PHE A 312 0.30 1.96 -2.35
C PHE A 312 -0.58 1.61 -1.13
N ALA A 313 0.01 1.42 0.05
CA ALA A 313 -0.74 1.11 1.26
C ALA A 313 -1.28 2.41 1.89
N PHE A 314 -2.39 2.95 1.39
CA PHE A 314 -2.96 4.21 1.89
C PHE A 314 -4.34 3.99 2.50
N HIS A 315 -4.74 4.92 3.39
CA HIS A 315 -6.14 5.02 3.79
C HIS A 315 -6.99 5.38 2.57
N LEU A 316 -8.18 4.79 2.48
CA LEU A 316 -8.99 4.86 1.27
C LEU A 316 -10.44 5.19 1.61
N PHE A 317 -10.98 6.19 0.90
CA PHE A 317 -12.40 6.38 0.80
C PHE A 317 -13.01 5.30 -0.09
N CYS A 318 -14.00 4.59 0.42
CA CYS A 318 -14.79 3.63 -0.33
C CYS A 318 -16.29 3.91 -0.18
N ALA A 319 -17.08 3.60 -1.22
CA ALA A 319 -18.53 3.66 -1.18
C ALA A 319 -19.15 2.26 -1.22
N ALA A 320 -20.18 2.04 -0.41
CA ALA A 320 -21.01 0.85 -0.51
C ALA A 320 -21.69 0.77 -1.89
N PRO A 321 -22.05 -0.44 -2.38
CA PRO A 321 -22.66 -0.62 -3.70
C PRO A 321 -23.88 0.26 -3.97
N HIS A 322 -24.76 0.44 -2.97
CA HIS A 322 -25.97 1.27 -3.10
C HIS A 322 -25.70 2.77 -3.11
N CYS A 323 -24.46 3.20 -2.83
CA CYS A 323 -24.04 4.60 -2.78
C CYS A 323 -23.16 5.04 -3.94
N ALA A 324 -23.10 4.28 -5.04
CA ALA A 324 -22.23 4.59 -6.18
C ALA A 324 -22.38 6.03 -6.71
N GLU A 325 -23.61 6.54 -6.88
CA GLU A 325 -23.85 7.91 -7.36
C GLU A 325 -23.43 8.97 -6.32
N VAL A 326 -23.71 8.73 -5.04
CA VAL A 326 -23.25 9.63 -3.96
C VAL A 326 -21.73 9.62 -3.86
N GLY A 327 -21.08 8.46 -4.05
CA GLY A 327 -19.64 8.31 -4.09
C GLY A 327 -19.00 9.14 -5.21
N LYS A 328 -19.62 9.22 -6.40
CA LYS A 328 -19.18 10.12 -7.48
C LYS A 328 -19.25 11.59 -7.06
N ALA A 329 -20.37 12.02 -6.47
CA ALA A 329 -20.55 13.40 -6.01
C ALA A 329 -19.53 13.77 -4.91
N ILE A 330 -19.30 12.88 -3.94
CA ILE A 330 -18.27 13.06 -2.91
C ILE A 330 -16.89 13.18 -3.57
N THR A 331 -16.58 12.31 -4.53
CA THR A 331 -15.31 12.32 -5.22
C THR A 331 -15.05 13.67 -5.89
N GLU A 332 -16.05 14.23 -6.56
CA GLU A 332 -15.96 15.56 -7.19
C GLU A 332 -15.76 16.67 -6.17
N VAL A 333 -16.51 16.65 -5.06
CA VAL A 333 -16.38 17.62 -3.97
C VAL A 333 -14.97 17.60 -3.38
N LEU A 334 -14.44 16.41 -3.08
CA LEU A 334 -13.15 16.25 -2.42
C LEU A 334 -11.98 16.64 -3.33
N LEU A 335 -12.01 16.25 -4.62
CA LEU A 335 -10.98 16.65 -5.58
C LEU A 335 -10.91 18.18 -5.79
N ASN A 336 -12.03 18.88 -5.59
CA ASN A 336 -12.10 20.34 -5.76
C ASN A 336 -11.87 21.13 -4.46
N MET A 337 -11.64 20.47 -3.31
CA MET A 337 -11.42 21.16 -2.02
C MET A 337 -10.28 22.17 -2.06
N GLY A 338 -9.21 21.88 -2.80
CA GLY A 338 -8.07 22.79 -2.95
C GLY A 338 -8.41 24.11 -3.64
N GLN A 339 -9.53 24.18 -4.39
CA GLN A 339 -9.96 25.38 -5.09
C GLN A 339 -10.80 26.31 -4.20
N ASP A 340 -11.48 25.77 -3.18
CA ASP A 340 -12.27 26.54 -2.22
C ASP A 340 -11.45 26.95 -0.99
N SER A 341 -11.73 28.15 -0.46
CA SER A 341 -11.07 28.67 0.75
C SER A 341 -11.40 27.85 2.01
N GLN A 342 -12.66 27.43 2.17
CA GLN A 342 -13.04 26.58 3.31
C GLN A 342 -12.48 25.17 3.14
N GLY A 343 -12.54 24.62 1.92
CA GLY A 343 -11.92 23.34 1.59
C GLY A 343 -10.42 23.29 1.91
N ARG A 344 -9.65 24.31 1.54
CA ARG A 344 -8.22 24.42 1.90
C ARG A 344 -7.98 24.47 3.40
N GLN A 345 -8.82 25.17 4.16
CA GLN A 345 -8.69 25.21 5.62
C GLN A 345 -8.96 23.83 6.23
N VAL A 346 -10.00 23.13 5.77
CA VAL A 346 -10.31 21.76 6.24
C VAL A 346 -9.16 20.80 5.92
N LEU A 347 -8.57 20.89 4.72
CA LEU A 347 -7.39 20.10 4.36
C LEU A 347 -6.21 20.40 5.32
N ALA A 348 -5.96 21.67 5.63
CA ALA A 348 -4.93 22.06 6.59
C ALA A 348 -5.20 21.54 8.01
N ASP A 349 -6.45 21.60 8.48
CA ASP A 349 -6.85 21.09 9.81
C ASP A 349 -6.70 19.56 9.91
N LEU A 350 -6.86 18.84 8.80
CA LEU A 350 -6.59 17.41 8.70
C LEU A 350 -5.10 17.10 8.48
N GLY A 351 -4.27 18.09 8.18
CA GLY A 351 -2.87 17.89 7.78
C GLY A 351 -2.73 17.14 6.46
N LEU A 352 -3.64 17.38 5.50
CA LEU A 352 -3.66 16.77 4.18
C LEU A 352 -3.36 17.81 3.10
N GLU A 353 -2.60 17.42 2.08
CA GLU A 353 -2.35 18.28 0.90
C GLU A 353 -3.51 18.24 -0.09
N GLY A 354 -4.29 17.17 -0.08
CA GLY A 354 -5.41 16.95 -0.98
C GLY A 354 -5.70 15.47 -1.16
N TRP A 355 -6.47 15.17 -2.21
CA TRP A 355 -6.97 13.83 -2.51
C TRP A 355 -6.59 13.43 -3.92
N SER A 356 -6.40 12.14 -4.16
CA SER A 356 -6.22 11.56 -5.49
C SER A 356 -7.11 10.33 -5.67
N ARG A 357 -7.49 10.07 -6.92
CA ARG A 357 -8.12 8.80 -7.28
C ARG A 357 -7.06 7.71 -7.26
N PRO A 358 -7.33 6.54 -6.63
CA PRO A 358 -6.41 5.42 -6.72
C PRO A 358 -6.37 4.90 -8.16
N LYS A 359 -5.18 4.51 -8.61
CA LYS A 359 -5.01 3.80 -9.88
C LYS A 359 -5.41 2.34 -9.71
N GLN A 360 -5.82 1.70 -10.80
CA GLN A 360 -6.19 0.28 -10.76
C GLN A 360 -5.03 -0.60 -10.27
N ASP A 361 -3.79 -0.30 -10.66
CA ASP A 361 -2.62 -1.05 -10.23
C ASP A 361 -2.34 -0.92 -8.73
N GLU A 362 -2.62 0.24 -8.14
CA GLU A 362 -2.52 0.44 -6.68
C GLU A 362 -3.52 -0.44 -5.93
N ILE A 363 -4.77 -0.48 -6.40
CA ILE A 363 -5.79 -1.37 -5.86
C ILE A 363 -5.41 -2.84 -6.05
N ASN A 364 -4.86 -3.21 -7.21
CA ASN A 364 -4.41 -4.57 -7.47
C ASN A 364 -3.27 -4.98 -6.52
N MET A 365 -2.34 -4.07 -6.20
CA MET A 365 -1.24 -4.34 -5.25
C MET A 365 -1.76 -4.53 -3.82
N LEU A 366 -2.71 -3.70 -3.37
CA LEU A 366 -3.40 -3.88 -2.09
C LEU A 366 -4.04 -5.27 -1.99
N VAL A 367 -4.88 -5.62 -2.98
CA VAL A 367 -5.62 -6.89 -3.04
C VAL A 367 -4.68 -8.09 -3.13
N MET A 368 -3.61 -7.99 -3.92
CA MET A 368 -2.63 -9.08 -4.06
C MET A 368 -1.93 -9.36 -2.72
N LEU A 369 -1.45 -8.32 -2.04
CA LEU A 369 -0.77 -8.49 -0.76
C LEU A 369 -1.71 -9.03 0.32
N PHE A 370 -2.93 -8.51 0.37
CA PHE A 370 -3.98 -8.99 1.28
C PHE A 370 -4.27 -10.47 1.06
N ASN A 371 -4.57 -10.88 -0.17
CA ASN A 371 -4.86 -12.28 -0.50
C ASN A 371 -3.71 -13.21 -0.17
N ARG A 372 -2.47 -12.81 -0.46
CA ARG A 372 -1.28 -13.64 -0.22
C ARG A 372 -1.16 -14.09 1.23
N TYR A 373 -1.55 -13.23 2.17
CA TYR A 373 -1.34 -13.48 3.60
C TYR A 373 -2.60 -13.76 4.40
N MET A 374 -3.77 -13.34 3.90
CA MET A 374 -5.05 -13.59 4.55
C MET A 374 -5.71 -14.88 4.03
N ALA A 375 -5.60 -15.20 2.73
CA ALA A 375 -6.20 -16.43 2.19
C ALA A 375 -5.49 -17.71 2.67
N VAL A 376 -4.26 -17.59 3.19
CA VAL A 376 -3.47 -18.71 3.73
C VAL A 376 -3.80 -18.99 5.21
N ASN A 377 -4.61 -18.15 5.87
CA ASN A 377 -4.91 -18.22 7.30
C ASN A 377 -6.37 -18.55 7.65
N GLU A 378 -7.06 -19.41 6.88
CA GLU A 378 -8.11 -20.24 7.50
C GLU A 378 -7.48 -21.53 8.04
N PRO A 379 -7.17 -21.52 9.35
CA PRO A 379 -7.89 -22.43 10.20
C PRO A 379 -8.70 -21.65 11.24
N LYS A 380 -10.02 -21.86 11.21
CA LYS A 380 -10.92 -21.61 12.34
C LYS A 380 -10.33 -22.27 13.59
N ASN A 381 -9.70 -21.48 14.45
CA ASN A 381 -9.63 -21.61 15.91
C ASN A 381 -8.44 -20.80 16.45
N LEU A 382 -8.68 -19.56 16.85
CA LEU A 382 -7.83 -18.88 17.81
C LEU A 382 -8.71 -18.54 19.01
N SER A 383 -8.63 -19.39 20.04
CA SER A 383 -9.09 -19.03 21.37
C SER A 383 -8.25 -17.85 21.85
N VAL A 384 -8.91 -16.74 22.13
CA VAL A 384 -8.33 -15.64 22.89
C VAL A 384 -8.01 -16.20 24.28
N ALA A 385 -6.72 -16.29 24.61
CA ALA A 385 -6.30 -16.62 25.97
C ALA A 385 -6.61 -15.43 26.88
N SER A 386 -7.37 -15.72 27.93
CA SER A 386 -7.82 -14.84 29.01
C SER A 386 -6.69 -14.20 29.81
#